data_AF-A0A6S6PER3-F1
#
_entry.id   AF-A0A6S6PER3-F1
#
_cell.length_a   1.000
_cell.length_b   1.000
_cell.length_c   1.000
_cell.angle_alpha   90.00
_cell.angle_beta   90.00
_cell.angle_gamma   90.00
#
_symmetry.space_group_name_H-M   'P 1'
#
loop_
_entity.id
_entity.type
_entity.pdbx_description
1 polymer ?
#
loop_
_entity_poly.entity_id
_entity_poly.type
_entity_poly.pdbx_seq_one_letter_code
_entity_poly.pdbx_strand_id
1 'polypeptide(L)'
;MVKLCEGVREDLTAFAKVVGKERERADSMAAALMLPVELGESETVRSFRAWLGDLPQPLADVPLEELGLRCFGSGKTASGLRQACDMSAMLARVGYGMEPDPTYGGTRPGENIILFRIGDTQGQLTPVGADFCTATLIMTAIGPAAKALTLRSKLVDDLTTRLRLTPHETKRLTARLQLLPERLPTLGRLKTIVESVEPEQRTAIASLAASVAVTIGETDQGMMVALERLYKAFGLGRQELYTVLHQGTAATASCAAEPIVVEDGKSRRRGHRIPAPPSKAKSQDGIVIDMSKVDVILQETKEVDAILAPIYEDEASEIPISVAVSPTLEQETKFVGLGPEQARLLEALVNQPEWTRSGFEAKARELGLMPDGALEAINEWAYDTFDEELIVDGDPLIINMALLADAPGASS
;
A
#
# COMPACT_ATOMS: atom_id res chain seq x y z
N MET A 1 11.64 -57.47 -3.87
CA MET A 1 12.42 -56.65 -4.81
C MET A 1 11.52 -55.90 -5.79
N VAL A 2 10.64 -56.58 -6.55
CA VAL A 2 9.71 -55.94 -7.52
C VAL A 2 8.85 -54.82 -6.91
N LYS A 3 8.19 -55.06 -5.76
CA LYS A 3 7.40 -54.03 -5.07
C LYS A 3 8.19 -52.80 -4.62
N LEU A 4 9.47 -52.97 -4.29
CA LEU A 4 10.35 -51.85 -3.91
C LEU A 4 10.73 -51.02 -5.14
N CYS A 5 11.04 -51.69 -6.26
CA CYS A 5 11.32 -51.03 -7.53
C CYS A 5 10.08 -50.31 -8.10
N GLU A 6 8.88 -50.86 -7.92
CA GLU A 6 7.63 -50.21 -8.32
C GLU A 6 7.33 -48.96 -7.48
N GLY A 7 7.48 -49.03 -6.15
CA GLY A 7 7.32 -47.87 -5.27
C GLY A 7 8.30 -46.74 -5.59
N VAL A 8 9.58 -47.04 -5.73
CA VAL A 8 10.61 -46.05 -6.11
C VAL A 8 10.31 -45.44 -7.49
N ARG A 9 9.76 -46.21 -8.43
CA ARG A 9 9.37 -45.71 -9.74
C ARG A 9 8.19 -44.74 -9.64
N GLU A 10 7.18 -45.05 -8.84
CA GLU A 10 6.04 -44.17 -8.60
C GLU A 10 6.50 -42.84 -7.98
N ASP A 11 7.33 -42.90 -6.94
CA ASP A 11 7.86 -41.73 -6.24
C ASP A 11 8.70 -40.82 -7.15
N LEU A 12 9.47 -41.40 -8.09
CA LEU A 12 10.29 -40.66 -9.05
C LEU A 12 9.55 -40.25 -10.34
N THR A 13 8.28 -40.64 -10.52
CA THR A 13 7.55 -40.43 -11.78
C THR A 13 7.41 -38.93 -12.11
N ALA A 14 7.14 -38.09 -11.10
CA ALA A 14 7.00 -36.64 -11.30
C ALA A 14 8.31 -36.01 -11.78
N PHE A 15 9.42 -36.34 -11.12
CA PHE A 15 10.77 -35.92 -11.51
C PHE A 15 11.13 -36.42 -12.91
N ALA A 16 10.97 -37.72 -13.19
CA ALA A 16 11.29 -38.33 -14.48
C ALA A 16 10.50 -37.72 -15.64
N LYS A 17 9.23 -37.35 -15.41
CA LYS A 17 8.37 -36.70 -16.41
C LYS A 17 8.85 -35.28 -16.74
N VAL A 18 9.32 -34.52 -15.75
CA VAL A 18 9.84 -33.17 -15.96
C VAL A 18 11.18 -33.21 -16.69
N VAL A 19 12.11 -34.06 -16.24
CA VAL A 19 13.42 -34.24 -16.89
C VAL A 19 13.29 -34.82 -18.29
N GLY A 20 12.33 -35.72 -18.51
CA GLY A 20 12.06 -36.28 -19.84
C GLY A 20 11.51 -35.26 -20.85
N LYS A 21 10.89 -34.18 -20.38
CA LYS A 21 10.43 -33.07 -21.23
C LYS A 21 11.49 -32.00 -21.45
N GLU A 22 12.17 -31.61 -20.37
CA GLU A 22 13.14 -30.51 -20.35
C GLU A 22 14.37 -30.98 -19.55
N ARG A 23 15.35 -31.56 -20.24
CA ARG A 23 16.53 -32.18 -19.61
C ARG A 23 17.35 -31.18 -18.78
N GLU A 24 17.36 -29.92 -19.19
CA GLU A 24 18.03 -28.81 -18.49
C GLU A 24 17.44 -28.52 -17.10
N ARG A 25 16.21 -28.97 -16.82
CA ARG A 25 15.57 -28.76 -15.52
C ARG A 25 15.96 -29.77 -14.45
N ALA A 26 16.69 -30.82 -14.81
CA ALA A 26 17.15 -31.83 -13.85
C ALA A 26 17.91 -31.21 -12.67
N ASP A 27 18.66 -30.14 -12.95
CA ASP A 27 19.51 -29.46 -11.96
C ASP A 27 18.82 -28.25 -11.30
N SER A 28 17.50 -28.07 -11.50
CA SER A 28 16.73 -26.95 -10.93
C SER A 28 16.19 -27.26 -9.53
N MET A 29 16.01 -26.22 -8.69
CA MET A 29 15.36 -26.38 -7.39
C MET A 29 13.97 -27.00 -7.53
N ALA A 30 13.20 -26.59 -8.54
CA ALA A 30 11.88 -27.13 -8.83
C ALA A 30 11.88 -28.64 -9.04
N ALA A 31 12.89 -29.19 -9.72
CA ALA A 31 13.04 -30.63 -9.91
C ALA A 31 13.54 -31.31 -8.62
N ALA A 32 14.49 -30.69 -7.92
CA ALA A 32 14.98 -31.20 -6.64
C ALA A 32 13.85 -31.32 -5.58
N LEU A 33 12.86 -30.44 -5.60
CA LEU A 33 11.70 -30.51 -4.71
C LEU A 33 10.81 -31.75 -4.95
N MET A 34 10.83 -32.32 -6.16
CA MET A 34 10.05 -33.50 -6.53
C MET A 34 10.73 -34.81 -6.11
N LEU A 35 11.99 -34.75 -5.65
CA LEU A 35 12.70 -35.92 -5.18
C LEU A 35 12.21 -36.32 -3.78
N PRO A 36 12.04 -37.62 -3.54
CA PRO A 36 11.75 -38.15 -2.20
C PRO A 36 12.81 -37.73 -1.18
N VAL A 37 12.38 -37.42 0.04
CA VAL A 37 13.25 -36.94 1.13
C VAL A 37 14.31 -38.00 1.51
N GLU A 38 14.00 -39.27 1.27
CA GLU A 38 14.84 -40.44 1.51
C GLU A 38 16.11 -40.46 0.64
N LEU A 39 16.12 -39.75 -0.50
CA LEU A 39 17.29 -39.63 -1.36
C LEU A 39 18.32 -38.61 -0.85
N GLY A 40 18.03 -37.92 0.25
CA GLY A 40 18.88 -36.89 0.82
C GLY A 40 18.85 -35.57 0.03
N GLU A 41 19.63 -34.59 0.51
CA GLU A 41 19.72 -33.27 -0.12
C GLU A 41 20.55 -33.35 -1.41
N SER A 42 19.93 -33.01 -2.55
CA SER A 42 20.61 -32.97 -3.84
C SER A 42 21.69 -31.87 -3.86
N GLU A 43 22.70 -32.02 -4.73
CA GLU A 43 23.74 -31.01 -4.91
C GLU A 43 23.15 -29.64 -5.30
N THR A 44 22.07 -29.64 -6.09
CA THR A 44 21.31 -28.43 -6.42
C THR A 44 20.81 -27.70 -5.17
N VAL A 45 20.19 -28.41 -4.21
CA VAL A 45 19.66 -27.78 -3.00
C VAL A 45 20.80 -27.27 -2.12
N ARG A 46 21.91 -28.01 -2.04
CA ARG A 46 23.12 -27.59 -1.32
C ARG A 46 23.73 -26.32 -1.91
N SER A 47 23.88 -26.28 -3.24
CA SER A 47 24.39 -25.11 -3.96
C SER A 47 23.46 -23.89 -3.81
N PHE A 48 22.14 -24.10 -3.88
CA PHE A 48 21.16 -23.03 -3.65
C PHE A 48 21.22 -22.49 -2.22
N ARG A 49 21.33 -23.36 -1.22
CA ARG A 49 21.48 -22.99 0.18
C ARG A 49 22.80 -22.24 0.43
N ALA A 50 23.89 -22.67 -0.21
CA ALA A 50 25.18 -21.98 -0.13
C ALA A 50 25.08 -20.56 -0.71
N TRP A 51 24.50 -20.41 -1.90
CA TRP A 51 24.23 -19.09 -2.50
C TRP A 51 23.40 -18.20 -1.57
N LEU A 52 22.29 -18.71 -1.03
CA LEU A 52 21.47 -17.96 -0.05
C LEU A 52 22.23 -17.60 1.23
N GLY A 53 23.21 -18.42 1.62
CA GLY A 53 24.08 -18.20 2.78
C GLY A 53 25.12 -17.10 2.55
N ASP A 54 25.55 -16.92 1.31
CA ASP A 54 26.52 -15.90 0.90
C ASP A 54 25.88 -14.50 0.69
N LEU A 55 24.54 -14.43 0.61
CA LEU A 55 23.81 -13.17 0.46
C LEU A 55 23.92 -12.28 1.71
N PRO A 56 23.88 -10.94 1.53
CA PRO A 56 23.86 -9.98 2.64
C PRO A 56 22.77 -10.29 3.67
N GLN A 57 23.08 -10.08 4.95
CA GLN A 57 22.16 -10.28 6.07
C GLN A 57 21.89 -8.94 6.78
N PRO A 58 20.70 -8.74 7.36
CA PRO A 58 19.58 -9.69 7.47
C PRO A 58 18.65 -9.72 6.23
N LEU A 59 18.81 -8.78 5.31
CA LEU A 59 18.01 -8.60 4.10
C LEU A 59 18.96 -8.52 2.89
N ALA A 60 18.58 -9.17 1.79
CA ALA A 60 19.33 -9.17 0.54
C ALA A 60 18.43 -8.71 -0.62
N ASP A 61 18.85 -7.68 -1.34
CA ASP A 61 18.24 -7.25 -2.59
C ASP A 61 18.78 -8.11 -3.74
N VAL A 62 17.89 -8.78 -4.47
CA VAL A 62 18.21 -9.76 -5.50
C VAL A 62 17.29 -9.55 -6.71
N PRO A 63 17.82 -9.58 -7.94
CA PRO A 63 16.99 -9.59 -9.14
C PRO A 63 16.08 -10.84 -9.18
N LEU A 64 14.81 -10.66 -9.50
CA LEU A 64 13.84 -11.75 -9.65
C LEU A 64 14.31 -12.78 -10.68
N GLU A 65 14.96 -12.31 -11.75
CA GLU A 65 15.54 -13.16 -12.79
C GLU A 65 16.61 -14.11 -12.24
N GLU A 66 17.49 -13.63 -11.35
CA GLU A 66 18.53 -14.46 -10.74
C GLU A 66 17.92 -15.59 -9.91
N LEU A 67 16.94 -15.26 -9.05
CA LEU A 67 16.23 -16.27 -8.28
C LEU A 67 15.48 -17.25 -9.21
N GLY A 68 14.84 -16.72 -10.25
CA GLY A 68 14.13 -17.49 -11.26
C GLY A 68 15.01 -18.54 -11.95
N LEU A 69 16.20 -18.13 -12.38
CA LEU A 69 17.18 -19.01 -13.01
C LEU A 69 17.59 -20.15 -12.08
N ARG A 70 17.83 -19.86 -10.80
CA ARG A 70 18.18 -20.86 -9.79
C ARG A 70 17.01 -21.77 -9.42
N CYS A 71 15.78 -21.24 -9.43
CA CYS A 71 14.57 -22.00 -9.13
C CYS A 71 14.16 -22.94 -10.26
N PHE A 72 14.22 -22.49 -11.51
CA PHE A 72 13.61 -23.18 -12.65
C PHE A 72 14.60 -23.64 -13.73
N GLY A 73 15.84 -23.18 -13.72
CA GLY A 73 16.84 -23.45 -14.77
C GLY A 73 16.77 -22.46 -15.95
N SER A 74 17.63 -22.66 -16.95
CA SER A 74 17.69 -21.84 -18.17
C SER A 74 16.40 -21.93 -19.00
N GLY A 75 15.92 -20.80 -19.53
CA GLY A 75 14.90 -20.78 -20.59
C GLY A 75 13.45 -20.43 -20.17
N LYS A 76 13.17 -20.09 -18.91
CA LYS A 76 11.88 -19.51 -18.50
C LYS A 76 12.09 -18.21 -17.75
N THR A 77 11.58 -17.11 -18.30
CA THR A 77 11.45 -15.85 -17.55
C THR A 77 10.52 -16.12 -16.37
N ALA A 78 11.04 -15.96 -15.15
CA ALA A 78 10.30 -16.20 -13.91
C ALA A 78 9.39 -15.01 -13.60
N SER A 79 8.46 -14.71 -14.51
CA SER A 79 7.67 -13.50 -14.43
C SER A 79 6.23 -13.75 -13.99
N GLY A 80 5.70 -14.98 -14.06
CA GLY A 80 4.28 -15.24 -13.76
C GLY A 80 3.94 -15.27 -12.25
N LEU A 81 2.71 -14.86 -11.88
CA LEU A 81 2.19 -14.93 -10.50
C LEU A 81 2.35 -16.33 -9.88
N ARG A 82 2.03 -17.37 -10.68
CA ARG A 82 2.20 -18.77 -10.27
C ARG A 82 3.66 -19.12 -9.98
N GLN A 83 4.58 -18.65 -10.81
CA GLN A 83 6.02 -18.91 -10.62
C GLN A 83 6.54 -18.21 -9.35
N ALA A 84 6.08 -16.99 -9.07
CA ALA A 84 6.41 -16.29 -7.83
C ALA A 84 5.91 -17.05 -6.59
N CYS A 85 4.68 -17.60 -6.60
CA CYS A 85 4.19 -18.48 -5.53
C CYS A 85 5.06 -19.76 -5.40
N ASP A 86 5.43 -20.37 -6.53
CA ASP A 86 6.27 -21.58 -6.53
C ASP A 86 7.69 -21.27 -5.99
N MET A 87 8.26 -20.10 -6.31
CA MET A 87 9.54 -19.61 -5.76
C MET A 87 9.45 -19.37 -4.25
N SER A 88 8.37 -18.74 -3.77
CA SER A 88 8.11 -18.57 -2.33
C SER A 88 8.08 -19.92 -1.60
N ALA A 89 7.38 -20.92 -2.17
CA ALA A 89 7.34 -22.27 -1.61
C ALA A 89 8.73 -22.95 -1.61
N MET A 90 9.54 -22.74 -2.64
CA MET A 90 10.92 -23.25 -2.70
C MET A 90 11.82 -22.60 -1.64
N LEU A 91 11.77 -21.28 -1.50
CA LEU A 91 12.53 -20.54 -0.49
C LEU A 91 12.15 -20.98 0.93
N ALA A 92 10.85 -21.20 1.20
CA ALA A 92 10.37 -21.64 2.50
C ALA A 92 10.96 -23.01 2.91
N ARG A 93 11.23 -23.91 1.95
CA ARG A 93 11.88 -25.20 2.23
C ARG A 93 13.32 -25.07 2.69
N VAL A 94 14.03 -24.02 2.30
CA VAL A 94 15.41 -23.75 2.71
C VAL A 94 15.52 -22.71 3.83
N GLY A 95 14.38 -22.27 4.39
CA GLY A 95 14.33 -21.34 5.54
C GLY A 95 14.39 -19.86 5.16
N TYR A 96 14.08 -19.52 3.90
CA TYR A 96 14.09 -18.16 3.39
C TYR A 96 12.68 -17.71 2.97
N GLY A 97 12.46 -16.40 2.99
CA GLY A 97 11.28 -15.74 2.48
C GLY A 97 11.67 -14.70 1.44
N MET A 98 10.70 -14.30 0.62
CA MET A 98 10.82 -13.20 -0.33
C MET A 98 9.76 -12.13 -0.04
N GLU A 99 10.02 -10.89 -0.44
CA GLU A 99 9.02 -9.84 -0.67
C GLU A 99 9.35 -9.16 -2.02
N PRO A 100 8.36 -8.70 -2.81
CA PRO A 100 6.92 -8.92 -2.62
C PRO A 100 6.57 -10.40 -2.76
N ASP A 101 5.66 -10.92 -1.93
CA ASP A 101 5.23 -12.31 -1.98
C ASP A 101 3.73 -12.43 -2.24
N PRO A 102 3.31 -12.84 -3.46
CA PRO A 102 1.91 -13.02 -3.79
C PRO A 102 1.15 -13.99 -2.87
N THR A 103 1.86 -14.90 -2.21
CA THR A 103 1.28 -15.86 -1.26
C THR A 103 0.71 -15.17 -0.03
N TYR A 104 1.22 -13.98 0.32
CA TYR A 104 0.86 -13.22 1.53
C TYR A 104 0.23 -11.87 1.18
N GLY A 105 -0.58 -11.82 0.12
CA GLY A 105 -1.23 -10.59 -0.33
C GLY A 105 -0.26 -9.55 -0.91
N GLY A 106 0.93 -9.99 -1.34
CA GLY A 106 1.83 -9.19 -2.17
C GLY A 106 1.28 -9.00 -3.57
N THR A 107 1.67 -7.90 -4.22
CA THR A 107 1.54 -7.78 -5.67
C THR A 107 2.52 -8.73 -6.36
N ARG A 108 2.36 -8.88 -7.68
CA ARG A 108 3.41 -9.50 -8.51
C ARG A 108 4.75 -8.79 -8.23
N PRO A 109 5.85 -9.54 -8.02
CA PRO A 109 7.17 -8.94 -7.90
C PRO A 109 7.52 -8.16 -9.18
N GLY A 110 8.18 -7.01 -9.02
CA GLY A 110 8.79 -6.28 -10.13
C GLY A 110 10.13 -6.91 -10.51
N GLU A 111 11.12 -6.09 -10.86
CA GLU A 111 12.46 -6.57 -11.23
C GLU A 111 13.25 -7.12 -10.04
N ASN A 112 13.09 -6.50 -8.86
CA ASN A 112 13.85 -6.82 -7.66
C ASN A 112 12.97 -7.37 -6.55
N ILE A 113 13.58 -8.23 -5.73
CA ILE A 113 12.97 -8.85 -4.55
C ILE A 113 13.92 -8.74 -3.36
N ILE A 114 13.34 -8.71 -2.16
CA ILE A 114 14.10 -8.80 -0.92
C ILE A 114 14.00 -10.21 -0.37
N LEU A 115 15.13 -10.86 -0.19
CA LEU A 115 15.26 -12.15 0.48
C LEU A 115 15.65 -11.97 1.94
N PHE A 116 15.06 -12.80 2.80
CA PHE A 116 15.33 -12.77 4.24
C PHE A 116 15.22 -14.15 4.86
N ARG A 117 15.93 -14.38 5.96
CA ARG A 117 15.89 -15.66 6.68
C ARG A 117 14.68 -15.74 7.62
N ILE A 118 13.78 -16.69 7.38
CA ILE A 118 12.57 -16.90 8.21
C ILE A 118 12.95 -17.52 9.57
N GLY A 119 13.82 -18.54 9.55
CA GLY A 119 14.30 -19.25 10.73
C GLY A 119 14.80 -20.65 10.37
N ASP A 120 15.13 -21.47 11.37
CA ASP A 120 15.68 -22.81 11.18
C ASP A 120 14.61 -23.88 10.89
N THR A 121 13.33 -23.57 11.12
CA THR A 121 12.19 -24.43 10.74
C THR A 121 12.05 -24.47 9.23
N GLN A 122 12.74 -25.43 8.64
CA GLN A 122 12.64 -25.77 7.23
C GLN A 122 11.30 -26.46 6.96
N GLY A 123 10.63 -26.08 5.87
CA GLY A 123 9.73 -27.01 5.19
C GLY A 123 8.32 -26.53 4.85
N GLN A 124 7.85 -25.39 5.36
CA GLN A 124 6.51 -24.93 4.98
C GLN A 124 6.31 -23.41 5.08
N LEU A 125 5.41 -22.92 4.24
CA LEU A 125 4.88 -21.55 4.29
C LEU A 125 4.11 -21.35 5.60
N THR A 126 4.50 -20.34 6.37
CA THR A 126 3.85 -19.98 7.63
C THR A 126 2.71 -19.01 7.32
N PRO A 127 1.43 -19.35 7.63
CA PRO A 127 0.32 -18.45 7.37
C PRO A 127 0.48 -17.13 8.11
N VAL A 128 -0.06 -16.05 7.54
CA VAL A 128 -0.11 -14.72 8.15
C VAL A 128 -1.53 -14.39 8.60
N GLY A 129 -1.66 -13.62 9.67
CA GLY A 129 -2.95 -13.21 10.23
C GLY A 129 -3.49 -11.89 9.67
N ALA A 130 -4.72 -11.53 10.06
CA ALA A 130 -5.35 -10.25 9.73
C ALA A 130 -4.54 -9.04 10.26
N ASP A 131 -3.85 -9.22 11.39
CA ASP A 131 -2.97 -8.22 11.99
C ASP A 131 -1.80 -7.87 11.05
N PHE A 132 -1.23 -8.87 10.36
CA PHE A 132 -0.19 -8.63 9.36
C PHE A 132 -0.74 -7.88 8.13
N CYS A 133 -1.94 -8.22 7.66
CA CYS A 133 -2.60 -7.48 6.58
C CYS A 133 -2.83 -6.01 6.98
N THR A 134 -3.25 -5.76 8.22
CA THR A 134 -3.42 -4.40 8.75
C THR A 134 -2.08 -3.66 8.80
N ALA A 135 -1.01 -4.31 9.27
CA ALA A 135 0.32 -3.74 9.33
C ALA A 135 0.85 -3.37 7.94
N THR A 136 0.67 -4.24 6.94
CA THR A 136 1.12 -3.99 5.56
C THR A 136 0.33 -2.87 4.88
N LEU A 137 -0.96 -2.74 5.16
CA LEU A 137 -1.78 -1.62 4.70
C LEU A 137 -1.26 -0.30 5.26
N ILE A 138 -1.11 -0.21 6.59
CA ILE A 138 -0.60 1.00 7.25
C ILE A 138 0.80 1.32 6.73
N MET A 139 1.68 0.32 6.66
CA MET A 139 3.03 0.45 6.12
C MET A 139 3.03 1.00 4.69
N THR A 140 2.13 0.51 3.82
CA THR A 140 2.01 1.01 2.44
C THR A 140 1.51 2.47 2.39
N ALA A 141 0.59 2.83 3.28
CA ALA A 141 -0.02 4.14 3.30
C ALA A 141 0.92 5.25 3.81
N ILE A 142 1.62 4.99 4.92
CA ILE A 142 2.44 6.01 5.60
C ILE A 142 3.95 5.75 5.56
N GLY A 143 4.38 4.54 5.23
CA GLY A 143 5.81 4.18 5.16
C GLY A 143 6.65 5.06 4.23
N PRO A 144 6.17 5.46 3.03
CA PRO A 144 6.94 6.36 2.16
C PRO A 144 7.16 7.76 2.75
N ALA A 145 6.31 8.20 3.69
CA ALA A 145 6.52 9.48 4.40
C ALA A 145 7.69 9.41 5.39
N ALA A 146 7.96 8.23 5.96
CA ALA A 146 9.06 8.02 6.90
C ALA A 146 10.41 7.95 6.16
N LYS A 147 11.00 9.12 5.89
CA LYS A 147 12.22 9.24 5.08
C LYS A 147 13.47 8.77 5.82
N ALA A 148 13.56 9.05 7.12
CA ALA A 148 14.73 8.67 7.91
C ALA A 148 14.71 7.17 8.24
N LEU A 149 15.85 6.50 8.12
CA LEU A 149 15.98 5.07 8.44
C LEU A 149 15.57 4.75 9.89
N THR A 150 15.82 5.67 10.82
CA THR A 150 15.41 5.56 12.22
C THR A 150 13.89 5.63 12.43
N LEU A 151 13.18 6.35 11.55
CA LEU A 151 11.71 6.42 11.59
C LEU A 151 11.10 5.18 10.96
N ARG A 152 11.71 4.69 9.87
CA ARG A 152 11.38 3.40 9.26
C ARG A 152 11.49 2.23 10.26
N SER A 153 12.57 2.16 11.03
CA SER A 153 12.71 1.12 12.06
C SER A 153 11.66 1.25 13.17
N LYS A 154 11.44 2.46 13.68
CA LYS A 154 10.41 2.72 14.70
C LYS A 154 9.00 2.37 14.21
N LEU A 155 8.70 2.61 12.94
CA LEU A 155 7.41 2.26 12.33
C LEU A 155 7.18 0.74 12.36
N VAL A 156 8.20 -0.05 11.99
CA VAL A 156 8.14 -1.52 12.08
C VAL A 156 7.98 -1.97 13.53
N ASP A 157 8.74 -1.39 14.46
CA ASP A 157 8.73 -1.76 15.87
C ASP A 157 7.37 -1.47 16.53
N ASP A 158 6.78 -0.29 16.25
CA ASP A 158 5.50 0.12 16.79
C ASP A 158 4.35 -0.73 16.23
N LEU A 159 4.33 -0.97 14.91
CA LEU A 159 3.36 -1.87 14.28
C LEU A 159 3.48 -3.29 14.81
N THR A 160 4.71 -3.82 14.94
CA THR A 160 4.98 -5.14 15.51
C THR A 160 4.43 -5.26 16.91
N THR A 161 4.64 -4.25 17.75
CA THR A 161 4.21 -4.26 19.15
C THR A 161 2.70 -4.17 19.28
N ARG A 162 2.06 -3.23 18.57
CA ARG A 162 0.62 -2.96 18.67
C ARG A 162 -0.23 -4.06 18.07
N LEU A 163 0.20 -4.63 16.96
CA LEU A 163 -0.49 -5.70 16.23
C LEU A 163 0.03 -7.10 16.61
N ARG A 164 0.93 -7.19 17.61
CA ARG A 164 1.49 -8.44 18.14
C ARG A 164 2.01 -9.39 17.06
N LEU A 165 2.71 -8.82 16.08
CA LEU A 165 3.23 -9.57 14.94
C LEU A 165 4.24 -10.62 15.40
N THR A 166 4.19 -11.79 14.78
CA THR A 166 5.18 -12.85 15.02
C THR A 166 6.55 -12.43 14.48
N PRO A 167 7.65 -13.04 14.95
CA PRO A 167 8.99 -12.74 14.41
C PRO A 167 9.11 -12.94 12.88
N HIS A 168 8.34 -13.88 12.31
CA HIS A 168 8.28 -14.08 10.86
C HIS A 168 7.58 -12.91 10.15
N GLU A 169 6.44 -12.48 10.67
CA GLU A 169 5.67 -11.34 10.14
C GLU A 169 6.47 -10.03 10.26
N THR A 170 7.17 -9.80 11.37
CA THR A 170 8.04 -8.62 11.55
C THR A 170 9.14 -8.59 10.49
N LYS A 171 9.87 -9.69 10.27
CA LYS A 171 10.92 -9.74 9.23
C LYS A 171 10.36 -9.45 7.84
N ARG A 172 9.20 -10.02 7.55
CA ARG A 172 8.49 -9.80 6.28
C ARG A 172 8.08 -8.34 6.11
N LEU A 173 7.54 -7.72 7.15
CA LEU A 173 7.18 -6.31 7.16
C LEU A 173 8.41 -5.41 6.94
N THR A 174 9.54 -5.73 7.57
CA THR A 174 10.82 -5.03 7.35
C THR A 174 11.31 -5.15 5.91
N ALA A 175 11.25 -6.35 5.32
CA ALA A 175 11.61 -6.57 3.92
C ALA A 175 10.73 -5.74 2.97
N ARG A 176 9.42 -5.70 3.24
CA ARG A 176 8.46 -4.92 2.44
C ARG A 176 8.71 -3.42 2.51
N LEU A 177 9.12 -2.90 3.67
CA LEU A 177 9.47 -1.50 3.85
C LEU A 177 10.68 -1.07 3.00
N GLN A 178 11.64 -1.97 2.73
CA GLN A 178 12.77 -1.65 1.85
C GLN A 178 12.35 -1.46 0.39
N LEU A 179 11.27 -2.13 -0.03
CA LEU A 179 10.74 -2.06 -1.38
C LEU A 179 9.74 -0.93 -1.61
N LEU A 180 9.37 -0.22 -0.54
CA LEU A 180 8.42 0.87 -0.69
C LEU A 180 9.03 2.01 -1.53
N PRO A 181 8.29 2.52 -2.53
CA PRO A 181 8.75 3.66 -3.30
C PRO A 181 8.87 4.88 -2.40
N GLU A 182 9.73 5.84 -2.77
CA GLU A 182 9.86 7.10 -2.02
C GLU A 182 8.61 8.00 -2.14
N ARG A 183 7.80 7.79 -3.17
CA ARG A 183 6.56 8.51 -3.42
C ARG A 183 5.39 7.92 -2.64
N LEU A 184 4.55 8.79 -2.09
CA LEU A 184 3.29 8.40 -1.43
C LEU A 184 2.36 7.70 -2.43
N PRO A 185 1.59 6.69 -2.00
CA PRO A 185 0.58 6.08 -2.85
C PRO A 185 -0.47 7.11 -3.26
N THR A 186 -1.02 6.92 -4.46
CA THR A 186 -2.14 7.71 -4.97
C THR A 186 -3.42 7.38 -4.19
N LEU A 187 -4.39 8.29 -4.23
CA LEU A 187 -5.69 8.04 -3.61
C LEU A 187 -6.42 6.85 -4.26
N GLY A 188 -6.31 6.67 -5.58
CA GLY A 188 -6.88 5.53 -6.29
C GLY A 188 -6.33 4.21 -5.77
N ARG A 189 -5.00 4.07 -5.72
CA ARG A 189 -4.34 2.88 -5.17
C ARG A 189 -4.73 2.60 -3.72
N LEU A 190 -4.81 3.64 -2.89
CA LEU A 190 -5.26 3.47 -1.51
C LEU A 190 -6.70 2.98 -1.43
N LYS A 191 -7.61 3.51 -2.26
CA LYS A 191 -9.01 3.05 -2.35
C LYS A 191 -9.09 1.56 -2.68
N THR A 192 -8.35 1.11 -3.69
CA THR A 192 -8.29 -0.33 -4.05
C THR A 192 -7.79 -1.21 -2.91
N ILE A 193 -6.79 -0.75 -2.14
CA ILE A 193 -6.27 -1.51 -1.00
C ILE A 193 -7.33 -1.59 0.13
N VAL A 194 -7.99 -0.47 0.45
CA VAL A 194 -8.97 -0.41 1.55
C VAL A 194 -10.34 -1.00 1.19
N GLU A 195 -10.64 -1.25 -0.08
CA GLU A 195 -11.88 -1.92 -0.51
C GLU A 195 -12.05 -3.31 0.12
N SER A 196 -10.93 -4.01 0.35
CA SER A 196 -10.90 -5.32 1.02
C SER A 196 -11.12 -5.24 2.55
N VAL A 197 -11.18 -4.03 3.12
CA VAL A 197 -11.36 -3.81 4.55
C VAL A 197 -12.83 -3.58 4.88
N GLU A 198 -13.33 -4.39 5.80
CA GLU A 198 -14.69 -4.29 6.34
C GLU A 198 -14.97 -2.90 6.92
N PRO A 199 -16.16 -2.32 6.69
CA PRO A 199 -16.48 -0.96 7.07
C PRO A 199 -16.32 -0.71 8.58
N GLU A 200 -16.60 -1.71 9.43
CA GLU A 200 -16.45 -1.61 10.88
C GLU A 200 -14.99 -1.45 11.33
N GLN A 201 -14.03 -1.89 10.51
CA GLN A 201 -12.60 -1.85 10.84
C GLN A 201 -11.90 -0.59 10.36
N ARG A 202 -12.48 0.14 9.40
CA ARG A 202 -11.84 1.29 8.72
C ARG A 202 -11.42 2.38 9.70
N THR A 203 -12.31 2.78 10.60
CA THR A 203 -12.01 3.80 11.62
C THR A 203 -10.92 3.34 12.58
N ALA A 204 -10.93 2.07 12.98
CA ALA A 204 -9.91 1.51 13.87
C ALA A 204 -8.53 1.52 13.20
N ILE A 205 -8.42 1.06 11.94
CA ILE A 205 -7.16 1.03 11.19
C ILE A 205 -6.64 2.44 10.91
N ALA A 206 -7.51 3.38 10.54
CA ALA A 206 -7.14 4.78 10.32
C ALA A 206 -6.64 5.46 11.62
N SER A 207 -7.31 5.20 12.74
CA SER A 207 -6.89 5.70 14.06
C SER A 207 -5.55 5.10 14.51
N LEU A 208 -5.33 3.81 14.23
CA LEU A 208 -4.06 3.15 14.49
C LEU A 208 -2.92 3.79 13.69
N ALA A 209 -3.11 4.02 12.39
CA ALA A 209 -2.11 4.68 11.55
C ALA A 209 -1.72 6.07 12.07
N ALA A 210 -2.70 6.87 12.50
CA ALA A 210 -2.46 8.19 13.10
C ALA A 210 -1.73 8.09 14.45
N SER A 211 -2.09 7.12 15.30
CA SER A 211 -1.41 6.88 16.58
C SER A 211 0.04 6.42 16.40
N VAL A 212 0.30 5.60 15.39
CA VAL A 212 1.65 5.16 14.99
C VAL A 212 2.49 6.38 14.59
N ALA A 213 1.94 7.29 13.78
CA ALA A 213 2.62 8.54 13.38
C ALA A 213 3.08 9.38 14.58
N VAL A 214 2.20 9.56 15.56
CA VAL A 214 2.51 10.28 16.80
C VAL A 214 3.61 9.59 17.59
N THR A 215 3.62 8.24 17.61
CA THR A 215 4.56 7.44 18.41
C THR A 215 5.96 7.44 17.81
N ILE A 216 6.08 7.35 16.48
CA ILE A 216 7.37 7.46 15.80
C ILE A 216 7.94 8.89 15.91
N GLY A 217 7.08 9.87 16.21
CA GLY A 217 7.41 11.28 16.42
C GLY A 217 7.48 12.08 15.13
N GLU A 218 6.81 11.62 14.07
CA GLU A 218 6.82 12.25 12.75
C GLU A 218 5.40 12.76 12.43
N THR A 219 5.25 14.08 12.48
CA THR A 219 4.03 14.80 12.08
C THR A 219 4.40 15.94 11.14
N ASP A 220 5.33 15.66 10.22
CA ASP A 220 5.75 16.61 9.20
C ASP A 220 4.69 16.72 8.09
N GLN A 221 4.92 17.59 7.12
CA GLN A 221 3.98 17.79 6.02
C GLN A 221 3.77 16.51 5.19
N GLY A 222 4.82 15.70 4.98
CA GLY A 222 4.73 14.46 4.22
C GLY A 222 3.82 13.44 4.90
N MET A 223 4.00 13.26 6.20
CA MET A 223 3.20 12.34 7.02
C MET A 223 1.75 12.79 7.13
N MET A 224 1.51 14.10 7.28
CA MET A 224 0.15 14.63 7.31
C MET A 224 -0.59 14.39 5.98
N VAL A 225 0.08 14.60 4.84
CA VAL A 225 -0.51 14.28 3.52
C VAL A 225 -0.79 12.79 3.38
N ALA A 226 0.10 11.92 3.86
CA ALA A 226 -0.09 10.48 3.84
C ALA A 226 -1.33 10.05 4.65
N LEU A 227 -1.47 10.58 5.87
CA LEU A 227 -2.61 10.31 6.75
C LEU A 227 -3.91 10.87 6.18
N GLU A 228 -3.92 12.11 5.67
CA GLU A 228 -5.10 12.70 5.04
C GLU A 228 -5.57 11.88 3.84
N ARG A 229 -4.63 11.36 3.03
CA ARG A 229 -4.96 10.46 1.92
C ARG A 229 -5.56 9.15 2.39
N LEU A 230 -5.00 8.54 3.43
CA LEU A 230 -5.51 7.31 4.02
C LEU A 230 -6.93 7.49 4.58
N TYR A 231 -7.19 8.56 5.34
CA TYR A 231 -8.51 8.87 5.87
C TYR A 231 -9.52 9.10 4.74
N LYS A 232 -9.13 9.88 3.72
CA LYS A 232 -9.98 10.10 2.53
C LYS A 232 -10.27 8.80 1.78
N ALA A 233 -9.31 7.88 1.69
CA ALA A 233 -9.52 6.57 1.07
C ALA A 233 -10.53 5.71 1.85
N PHE A 234 -10.50 5.77 3.19
CA PHE A 234 -11.50 5.11 4.03
C PHE A 234 -12.88 5.80 4.05
N GLY A 235 -13.00 6.99 3.47
CA GLY A 235 -14.22 7.81 3.53
C GLY A 235 -14.40 8.58 4.84
N LEU A 236 -13.32 8.79 5.60
CA LEU A 236 -13.32 9.48 6.89
C LEU A 236 -12.97 10.97 6.73
N GLY A 237 -13.47 11.79 7.66
CA GLY A 237 -13.25 13.23 7.64
C GLY A 237 -11.88 13.66 8.19
N ARG A 238 -11.37 14.81 7.73
CA ARG A 238 -10.13 15.41 8.28
C ARG A 238 -10.24 15.71 9.78
N GLN A 239 -11.42 16.09 10.26
CA GLN A 239 -11.65 16.39 11.68
C GLN A 239 -11.37 15.17 12.58
N GLU A 240 -11.69 13.96 12.13
CA GLU A 240 -11.41 12.73 12.86
C GLU A 240 -9.91 12.48 12.99
N LEU A 241 -9.16 12.67 11.90
CA LEU A 241 -7.69 12.58 11.90
C LEU A 241 -7.07 13.52 12.94
N TYR A 242 -7.40 14.81 12.87
CA TYR A 242 -6.83 15.79 13.79
C TYR A 242 -7.23 15.52 15.24
N THR A 243 -8.43 15.01 15.48
CA THR A 243 -8.88 14.61 16.83
C THR A 243 -7.97 13.51 17.40
N VAL A 244 -7.67 12.46 16.62
CA VAL A 244 -6.78 11.37 17.05
C VAL A 244 -5.35 11.88 17.30
N LEU A 245 -4.84 12.75 16.42
CA LEU A 245 -3.51 13.34 16.58
C LEU A 245 -3.39 14.21 17.83
N HIS A 246 -4.39 15.04 18.12
CA HIS A 246 -4.42 15.86 19.34
C HIS A 246 -4.51 15.04 20.61
N GLN A 247 -5.33 13.98 20.62
CA GLN A 247 -5.43 13.08 21.77
C GLN A 247 -4.12 12.32 21.99
N GLY A 248 -3.49 11.82 20.93
CA GLY A 248 -2.21 11.12 21.01
C GLY A 248 -1.09 12.02 21.53
N THR A 249 -0.98 13.24 20.99
CA THR A 249 0.04 14.21 21.43
C THR A 249 -0.17 14.67 22.86
N ALA A 250 -1.42 14.91 23.28
CA ALA A 250 -1.75 15.24 24.67
C ALA A 250 -1.43 14.09 25.63
N ALA A 251 -1.69 12.85 25.26
CA ALA A 251 -1.35 11.68 26.06
C ALA A 251 0.18 11.54 26.23
N THR A 252 0.95 11.71 25.15
CA THR A 252 2.43 11.69 25.21
C THR A 252 2.96 12.85 26.07
N ALA A 253 2.39 14.04 25.95
CA ALA A 253 2.76 15.20 26.76
C ALA A 253 2.43 15.00 28.25
N SER A 254 1.29 14.37 28.58
CA SER A 254 0.92 14.07 29.96
C SER A 254 1.82 13.02 30.61
N CYS A 255 2.42 12.11 29.83
CA CYS A 255 3.41 11.16 30.32
C CYS A 255 4.80 11.80 30.52
N ALA A 256 5.10 12.89 29.80
CA ALA A 256 6.36 13.63 29.91
C ALA A 256 6.32 14.79 30.93
N ALA A 257 5.13 15.26 31.30
CA ALA A 257 4.93 16.39 32.20
C ALA A 257 4.92 15.95 33.67
N GLU A 258 6.05 15.47 34.19
CA GLU A 258 6.34 15.70 35.61
C GLU A 258 6.69 17.19 35.80
N PRO A 259 6.11 17.89 36.80
CA PRO A 259 6.47 19.28 37.05
C PRO A 259 7.97 19.39 37.32
N ILE A 260 8.72 20.01 36.40
CA ILE A 260 10.13 20.30 36.61
C ILE A 260 10.20 21.40 37.68
N VAL A 261 10.56 21.03 38.90
CA VAL A 261 10.81 21.98 39.99
C VAL A 261 12.09 22.73 39.66
N VAL A 262 11.95 23.93 39.11
CA VAL A 262 13.09 24.77 38.65
C VAL A 262 13.85 25.37 39.85
N GLU A 263 13.19 25.50 41.00
CA GLU A 263 13.82 26.00 42.23
C GLU A 263 13.01 25.56 43.47
N ASP A 264 13.66 24.96 44.46
CA ASP A 264 13.05 24.78 45.79
C ASP A 264 12.88 26.16 46.43
N GLY A 265 11.64 26.61 46.60
CA GLY A 265 11.30 27.94 47.10
C GLY A 265 11.86 28.23 48.50
N LYS A 266 13.13 28.66 48.59
CA LYS A 266 13.74 29.25 49.78
C LYS A 266 13.78 30.75 49.64
N SER A 267 12.61 31.39 49.67
CA SER A 267 12.52 32.83 49.92
C SER A 267 11.57 33.11 51.07
N ARG A 268 12.15 33.31 52.25
CA ARG A 268 11.51 33.95 53.40
C ARG A 268 11.32 35.44 53.06
N ARG A 269 10.29 35.76 52.27
CA ARG A 269 9.73 37.11 52.22
C ARG A 269 8.29 37.06 52.68
N ARG A 270 7.89 38.05 53.47
CA ARG A 270 6.53 38.21 54.01
C ARG A 270 5.58 38.52 52.85
N GLY A 271 5.16 37.49 52.13
CA GLY A 271 4.04 37.53 51.21
C GLY A 271 2.76 37.04 51.90
N HIS A 272 1.61 37.28 51.25
CA HIS A 272 0.32 36.76 51.67
C HIS A 272 0.33 35.23 51.57
N ARG A 273 -0.27 34.54 52.56
CA ARG A 273 -0.39 33.07 52.57
C ARG A 273 -1.13 32.63 51.30
N ILE A 274 -0.49 31.83 50.47
CA ILE A 274 -1.17 31.06 49.43
C ILE A 274 -2.14 30.11 50.16
N PRO A 275 -3.44 30.12 49.82
CA PRO A 275 -4.40 29.16 50.38
C PRO A 275 -3.88 27.74 50.18
N ALA A 276 -4.09 26.87 51.18
CA ALA A 276 -3.69 25.47 51.04
C ALA A 276 -4.36 24.88 49.79
N PRO A 277 -3.64 24.11 48.96
CA PRO A 277 -4.27 23.43 47.83
C PRO A 277 -5.44 22.59 48.36
N PRO A 278 -6.62 22.63 47.71
CA PRO A 278 -7.77 21.86 48.18
C PRO A 278 -7.34 20.41 48.29
N SER A 279 -7.43 19.86 49.51
CA SER A 279 -7.16 18.44 49.75
C SER A 279 -8.02 17.66 48.76
N LYS A 280 -7.42 16.70 48.04
CA LYS A 280 -8.09 15.82 47.08
C LYS A 280 -9.42 15.33 47.66
N ALA A 281 -10.49 16.07 47.34
CA ALA A 281 -11.84 15.70 47.68
C ALA A 281 -12.23 14.64 46.66
N LYS A 282 -12.82 13.56 47.17
CA LYS A 282 -13.32 12.44 46.40
C LYS A 282 -14.17 12.96 45.24
N SER A 283 -13.95 12.40 44.06
CA SER A 283 -14.68 12.64 42.82
C SER A 283 -16.17 12.35 43.03
N GLN A 284 -16.95 13.35 43.42
CA GLN A 284 -18.40 13.37 43.35
C GLN A 284 -18.83 14.82 43.10
N ASP A 285 -18.78 15.21 41.84
CA ASP A 285 -19.98 15.62 41.11
C ASP A 285 -19.61 15.81 39.65
N GLY A 286 -20.41 15.21 38.78
CA GLY A 286 -20.28 15.38 37.34
C GLY A 286 -20.37 16.85 36.96
N ILE A 287 -19.83 17.20 35.80
CA ILE A 287 -20.04 18.51 35.20
C ILE A 287 -21.56 18.71 35.07
N VAL A 288 -22.15 19.52 35.95
CA VAL A 288 -23.55 19.90 35.85
C VAL A 288 -23.62 20.98 34.78
N ILE A 289 -24.01 20.57 33.58
CA ILE A 289 -24.26 21.48 32.48
C ILE A 289 -25.50 22.31 32.84
N ASP A 290 -25.33 23.62 32.82
CA ASP A 290 -26.43 24.57 33.01
C ASP A 290 -27.31 24.57 31.75
N MET A 291 -28.35 23.74 31.77
CA MET A 291 -29.27 23.57 30.64
C MET A 291 -29.95 24.89 30.24
N SER A 292 -30.05 25.87 31.14
CA SER A 292 -30.59 27.19 30.80
C SER A 292 -29.69 27.94 29.80
N LYS A 293 -28.37 27.77 29.89
CA LYS A 293 -27.42 28.34 28.91
C LYS A 293 -27.45 27.58 27.59
N VAL A 294 -27.68 26.27 27.63
CA VAL A 294 -27.84 25.45 26.43
C VAL A 294 -29.08 25.88 25.65
N ASP A 295 -30.18 26.15 26.33
CA ASP A 295 -31.42 26.63 25.69
C ASP A 295 -31.22 28.01 25.04
N VAL A 296 -30.50 28.93 25.71
CA VAL A 296 -30.15 30.24 25.14
C VAL A 296 -29.28 30.07 23.89
N ILE A 297 -28.24 29.24 23.94
CA ILE A 297 -27.35 28.99 22.78
C ILE A 297 -28.11 28.33 21.63
N LEU A 298 -29.02 27.40 21.92
CA LEU A 298 -29.89 26.78 20.90
C LEU A 298 -30.82 27.78 20.24
N GLN A 299 -31.33 28.75 21.01
CA GLN A 299 -32.18 29.81 20.48
C GLN A 299 -31.38 30.78 19.60
N GLU A 300 -30.19 31.19 20.04
CA GLU A 300 -29.27 32.00 19.23
C GLU A 300 -28.87 31.27 17.93
N THR A 301 -28.63 29.95 18.00
CA THR A 301 -28.30 29.14 16.81
C THR A 301 -29.47 29.08 15.82
N LYS A 302 -30.71 28.95 16.32
CA LYS A 302 -31.92 28.98 15.47
C LYS A 302 -32.16 30.36 14.83
N GLU A 303 -31.85 31.44 15.53
CA GLU A 303 -31.96 32.79 14.97
C GLU A 303 -30.94 33.02 13.86
N VAL A 304 -29.70 32.54 14.04
CA VAL A 304 -28.67 32.58 13.00
C VAL A 304 -29.03 31.69 11.80
N ASP A 305 -29.58 30.50 12.03
CA ASP A 305 -30.07 29.62 10.95
C ASP A 305 -31.24 30.27 10.18
N ALA A 306 -32.14 30.97 10.87
CA ALA A 306 -33.24 31.71 10.22
C ALA A 306 -32.73 32.91 9.39
N ILE A 307 -31.57 33.48 9.74
CA ILE A 307 -30.92 34.55 8.97
C ILE A 307 -30.13 33.97 7.78
N LEU A 308 -29.60 32.75 7.89
CA LEU A 308 -28.86 32.07 6.83
C LEU A 308 -29.76 31.33 5.84
N ALA A 309 -30.94 30.86 6.25
CA ALA A 309 -31.90 30.15 5.40
C ALA A 309 -32.28 30.90 4.10
N PRO A 310 -32.46 32.24 4.10
CA PRO A 310 -32.73 33.02 2.87
C PRO A 310 -31.53 33.11 1.91
N ILE A 311 -30.32 32.71 2.33
CA ILE A 311 -29.15 32.59 1.44
C ILE A 311 -29.18 31.25 0.69
N TYR A 312 -29.89 30.26 1.24
CA TYR A 312 -30.04 28.94 0.65
C TYR A 312 -31.33 28.78 -0.17
N GLU A 313 -32.26 29.74 -0.11
CA GLU A 313 -33.48 29.75 -0.92
C GLU A 313 -33.44 30.87 -1.97
N ASP A 314 -33.46 30.43 -3.25
CA ASP A 314 -33.33 31.12 -4.56
C ASP A 314 -31.89 31.40 -5.05
N GLU A 315 -31.42 30.89 -6.19
CA GLU A 315 -32.14 30.70 -7.46
C GLU A 315 -32.25 29.23 -7.90
N ALA A 316 -33.48 28.73 -7.99
CA ALA A 316 -33.83 27.75 -9.01
C ALA A 316 -33.81 28.45 -10.39
N SER A 317 -32.62 28.72 -10.91
CA SER A 317 -32.44 29.04 -12.33
C SER A 317 -32.72 27.76 -13.11
N GLU A 318 -33.71 27.83 -13.99
CA GLU A 318 -34.05 26.81 -14.97
C GLU A 318 -32.81 26.46 -15.81
N ILE A 319 -32.10 25.41 -15.42
CA ILE A 319 -31.16 24.72 -16.30
C ILE A 319 -32.04 23.91 -17.26
N PRO A 320 -31.99 24.16 -18.58
CA PRO A 320 -32.73 23.34 -19.53
C PRO A 320 -32.28 21.90 -19.36
N ILE A 321 -33.25 21.04 -19.09
CA ILE A 321 -33.12 19.60 -19.00
C ILE A 321 -32.56 19.13 -20.34
N SER A 322 -31.24 18.90 -20.40
CA SER A 322 -30.63 18.17 -21.50
C SER A 322 -31.15 16.74 -21.43
N VAL A 323 -31.76 16.36 -22.55
CA VAL A 323 -32.54 15.17 -22.79
C VAL A 323 -31.75 13.92 -22.41
N ALA A 324 -32.48 12.96 -21.82
CA ALA A 324 -32.08 11.57 -21.66
C ALA A 324 -31.26 11.07 -22.86
N VAL A 325 -29.99 10.70 -22.60
CA VAL A 325 -29.26 9.86 -23.54
C VAL A 325 -29.67 8.43 -23.24
N SER A 326 -30.53 7.92 -24.13
CA SER A 326 -30.82 6.49 -24.26
C SER A 326 -29.53 5.68 -24.35
N PRO A 327 -29.51 4.38 -24.00
CA PRO A 327 -28.33 3.54 -24.19
C PRO A 327 -27.98 3.55 -25.67
N THR A 328 -26.93 4.31 -26.01
CA THR A 328 -26.45 4.41 -27.37
C THR A 328 -25.57 3.20 -27.55
N LEU A 329 -25.98 2.35 -28.49
CA LEU A 329 -25.27 1.20 -29.03
C LEU A 329 -23.76 1.37 -28.88
N GLU A 330 -23.14 0.43 -28.15
CA GLU A 330 -21.70 0.25 -28.03
C GLU A 330 -21.10 0.27 -29.44
N GLN A 331 -20.61 1.42 -29.87
CA GLN A 331 -19.64 1.48 -30.95
C GLN A 331 -18.35 1.00 -30.32
N GLU A 332 -17.90 -0.19 -30.73
CA GLU A 332 -16.62 -0.78 -30.35
C GLU A 332 -15.50 0.23 -30.64
N THR A 333 -15.09 0.98 -29.61
CA THR A 333 -13.89 1.81 -29.67
C THR A 333 -12.69 0.87 -29.55
N LYS A 334 -11.62 1.15 -30.32
CA LYS A 334 -10.39 0.33 -30.35
C LYS A 334 -9.72 0.23 -28.96
N PHE A 335 -10.07 1.13 -28.05
CA PHE A 335 -9.62 1.18 -26.66
C PHE A 335 -10.82 0.91 -25.74
N VAL A 336 -10.88 -0.30 -25.17
CA VAL A 336 -11.89 -0.68 -24.19
C VAL A 336 -11.69 0.11 -22.89
N GLY A 337 -12.75 0.70 -22.35
CA GLY A 337 -12.71 1.45 -21.09
C GLY A 337 -12.39 2.94 -21.21
N LEU A 338 -11.97 3.41 -22.39
CA LEU A 338 -11.75 4.83 -22.67
C LEU A 338 -13.01 5.45 -23.28
N GLY A 339 -13.43 6.64 -22.82
CA GLY A 339 -14.58 7.35 -23.37
C GLY A 339 -14.41 7.63 -24.88
N PRO A 340 -15.50 7.69 -25.67
CA PRO A 340 -15.42 7.73 -27.13
C PRO A 340 -14.71 8.97 -27.68
N GLU A 341 -14.75 10.09 -26.96
CA GLU A 341 -14.07 11.34 -27.36
C GLU A 341 -12.57 11.27 -27.04
N GLN A 342 -12.20 10.68 -25.90
CA GLN A 342 -10.82 10.47 -25.46
C GLN A 342 -10.13 9.40 -26.33
N ALA A 343 -10.86 8.37 -26.75
CA ALA A 343 -10.37 7.36 -27.70
C ALA A 343 -10.02 7.98 -29.05
N ARG A 344 -10.86 8.88 -29.58
CA ARG A 344 -10.57 9.62 -30.83
C ARG A 344 -9.38 10.56 -30.69
N LEU A 345 -9.25 11.22 -29.54
CA LEU A 345 -8.08 12.04 -29.25
C LEU A 345 -6.82 11.16 -29.24
N LEU A 346 -6.86 10.03 -28.55
CA LEU A 346 -5.73 9.10 -28.50
C LEU A 346 -5.35 8.56 -29.88
N GLU A 347 -6.32 8.15 -30.71
CA GLU A 347 -6.08 7.74 -32.10
C GLU A 347 -5.37 8.81 -32.94
N ALA A 348 -5.73 10.08 -32.76
CA ALA A 348 -5.05 11.18 -33.44
C ALA A 348 -3.60 11.33 -32.97
N LEU A 349 -3.36 11.12 -31.67
CA LEU A 349 -2.06 11.27 -31.02
C LEU A 349 -1.07 10.13 -31.35
N VAL A 350 -1.53 8.89 -31.57
CA VAL A 350 -0.69 7.72 -31.93
C VAL A 350 0.14 7.95 -33.22
N ASN A 351 -0.24 8.89 -34.07
CA ASN A 351 0.48 9.14 -35.33
C ASN A 351 1.83 9.85 -35.16
N GLN A 352 2.12 10.43 -33.99
CA GLN A 352 3.37 11.13 -33.72
C GLN A 352 3.83 10.85 -32.28
N PRO A 353 5.10 10.48 -32.03
CA PRO A 353 5.60 10.16 -30.70
C PRO A 353 5.81 11.39 -29.80
N GLU A 354 5.88 12.59 -30.39
CA GLU A 354 6.09 13.85 -29.69
C GLU A 354 5.08 14.89 -30.18
N TRP A 355 4.49 15.63 -29.24
CA TRP A 355 3.54 16.71 -29.53
C TRP A 355 3.95 17.99 -28.81
N THR A 356 3.87 19.14 -29.47
CA THR A 356 3.95 20.40 -28.75
C THR A 356 2.71 20.59 -27.88
N ARG A 357 2.84 21.25 -26.72
CA ARG A 357 1.70 21.51 -25.83
C ARG A 357 0.56 22.22 -26.54
N SER A 358 0.89 23.23 -27.35
CA SER A 358 -0.07 23.97 -28.18
C SER A 358 -0.74 23.10 -29.26
N GLY A 359 -0.03 22.11 -29.81
CA GLY A 359 -0.57 21.17 -30.79
C GLY A 359 -1.56 20.19 -30.16
N PHE A 360 -1.24 19.67 -28.98
CA PHE A 360 -2.14 18.82 -28.20
C PHE A 360 -3.41 19.58 -27.77
N GLU A 361 -3.26 20.79 -27.23
CA GLU A 361 -4.41 21.62 -26.83
C GLU A 361 -5.33 21.97 -28.00
N ALA A 362 -4.76 22.24 -29.19
CA ALA A 362 -5.55 22.48 -30.39
C ALA A 362 -6.37 21.25 -30.79
N LYS A 363 -5.79 20.05 -30.69
CA LYS A 363 -6.49 18.79 -30.99
C LYS A 363 -7.53 18.41 -29.96
N ALA A 364 -7.26 18.60 -28.67
CA ALA A 364 -8.25 18.41 -27.62
C ALA A 364 -9.45 19.34 -27.81
N ARG A 365 -9.19 20.62 -28.13
CA ARG A 365 -10.24 21.63 -28.35
C ARG A 365 -11.05 21.39 -29.62
N GLU A 366 -10.44 20.87 -30.70
CA GLU A 366 -11.16 20.46 -31.91
C GLU A 366 -12.18 19.36 -31.63
N LEU A 367 -11.88 18.48 -30.67
CA LEU A 367 -12.77 17.40 -30.22
C LEU A 367 -13.71 17.81 -29.07
N GLY A 368 -13.74 19.10 -28.69
CA GLY A 368 -14.60 19.61 -27.62
C GLY A 368 -14.15 19.25 -26.20
N LEU A 369 -12.94 18.71 -26.04
CA LEU A 369 -12.38 18.30 -24.76
C LEU A 369 -11.58 19.43 -24.10
N MET A 370 -11.61 19.47 -22.77
CA MET A 370 -10.66 20.29 -22.01
C MET A 370 -9.27 19.62 -22.07
N PRO A 371 -8.20 20.34 -22.48
CA PRO A 371 -6.89 19.73 -22.68
C PRO A 371 -6.34 18.99 -21.47
N ASP A 372 -6.28 19.66 -20.30
CA ASP A 372 -5.72 19.05 -19.08
C ASP A 372 -6.57 17.87 -18.60
N GLY A 373 -7.91 18.00 -18.67
CA GLY A 373 -8.82 16.92 -18.30
C GLY A 373 -8.75 15.72 -19.24
N ALA A 374 -8.47 15.94 -20.53
CA ALA A 374 -8.27 14.86 -21.51
C ALA A 374 -6.93 14.16 -21.32
N LEU A 375 -5.88 14.92 -21.00
CA LEU A 375 -4.55 14.38 -20.67
C LEU A 375 -4.64 13.50 -19.42
N GLU A 376 -5.28 14.00 -18.35
CA GLU A 376 -5.50 13.24 -17.12
C GLU A 376 -6.30 11.96 -17.38
N ALA A 377 -7.41 12.04 -18.12
CA ALA A 377 -8.26 10.88 -18.40
C ALA A 377 -7.54 9.81 -19.25
N ILE A 378 -6.73 10.21 -20.23
CA ILE A 378 -5.94 9.27 -21.06
C ILE A 378 -4.83 8.62 -20.23
N ASN A 379 -4.15 9.38 -19.38
CA ASN A 379 -3.13 8.82 -18.49
C ASN A 379 -3.74 7.92 -17.41
N GLU A 380 -4.90 8.26 -16.87
CA GLU A 380 -5.62 7.41 -15.90
C GLU A 380 -5.99 6.06 -16.53
N TRP A 381 -6.53 6.06 -17.75
CA TRP A 381 -6.79 4.83 -18.49
C TRP A 381 -5.52 4.01 -18.78
N ALA A 382 -4.42 4.68 -19.12
CA ALA A 382 -3.14 4.03 -19.35
C ALA A 382 -2.56 3.40 -18.08
N TYR A 383 -2.70 4.07 -16.94
CA TYR A 383 -2.31 3.52 -15.64
C TYR A 383 -3.16 2.31 -15.26
N ASP A 384 -4.47 2.35 -15.49
CA ASP A 384 -5.36 1.22 -15.21
C ASP A 384 -5.05 -0.01 -16.08
N THR A 385 -4.53 0.21 -17.29
CA THR A 385 -4.28 -0.86 -18.27
C THR A 385 -2.84 -1.38 -18.23
N PHE A 386 -1.85 -0.49 -18.07
CA PHE A 386 -0.43 -0.79 -18.21
C PHE A 386 0.43 -0.44 -16.98
N ASP A 387 -0.15 0.17 -15.94
CA ASP A 387 0.56 0.66 -14.74
C ASP A 387 1.64 1.74 -15.05
N GLU A 388 1.55 2.38 -16.21
CA GLU A 388 2.45 3.44 -16.68
C GLU A 388 1.68 4.61 -17.32
N GLU A 389 2.23 5.83 -17.25
CA GLU A 389 1.67 6.99 -17.95
C GLU A 389 1.89 6.87 -19.46
N LEU A 390 0.86 7.19 -20.24
CA LEU A 390 0.95 7.14 -21.69
C LEU A 390 1.48 8.44 -22.30
N ILE A 391 1.15 9.58 -21.69
CA ILE A 391 1.55 10.92 -22.11
C ILE A 391 2.34 11.55 -20.96
N VAL A 392 3.65 11.70 -21.12
CA VAL A 392 4.50 12.39 -20.14
C VAL A 392 4.34 13.90 -20.35
N ASP A 393 3.93 14.62 -19.31
CA ASP A 393 3.77 16.09 -19.37
C ASP A 393 5.15 16.78 -19.51
N GLY A 394 5.29 17.59 -20.56
CA GLY A 394 6.55 18.19 -21.00
C GLY A 394 6.36 19.14 -22.19
N ASP A 395 7.43 19.83 -22.59
CA ASP A 395 7.48 20.59 -23.85
C ASP A 395 8.73 20.15 -24.65
N PRO A 396 8.59 19.16 -25.55
CA PRO A 396 7.35 18.54 -26.03
C PRO A 396 6.75 17.48 -25.09
N LEU A 397 5.45 17.22 -25.24
CA LEU A 397 4.73 16.08 -24.67
C LEU A 397 5.21 14.79 -25.36
N ILE A 398 5.57 13.78 -24.57
CA ILE A 398 6.10 12.51 -25.07
C ILE A 398 5.05 11.42 -24.91
N ILE A 399 4.76 10.70 -25.99
CA ILE A 399 3.82 9.57 -26.00
C ILE A 399 4.59 8.26 -25.94
N ASN A 400 4.32 7.46 -24.92
CA ASN A 400 4.92 6.15 -24.69
C ASN A 400 4.31 5.10 -25.62
N MET A 401 4.73 5.12 -26.90
CA MET A 401 4.24 4.23 -27.96
C MET A 401 4.40 2.73 -27.66
N ALA A 402 5.33 2.35 -26.78
CA ALA A 402 5.52 0.97 -26.34
C ALA A 402 4.29 0.40 -25.61
N LEU A 403 3.58 1.23 -24.84
CA LEU A 403 2.39 0.83 -24.07
C LEU A 403 1.19 0.55 -24.99
N LEU A 404 1.12 1.23 -26.14
CA LEU A 404 0.07 1.04 -27.13
C LEU A 404 0.21 -0.26 -27.94
N ALA A 405 1.39 -0.88 -27.96
CA ALA A 405 1.61 -2.16 -28.63
C ALA A 405 1.01 -3.34 -27.85
N ASP A 406 0.93 -3.23 -26.52
CA ASP A 406 0.37 -4.22 -25.60
C ASP A 406 -1.12 -3.98 -25.28
N ALA A 407 -1.74 -2.96 -25.89
CA ALA A 407 -3.13 -2.62 -25.64
C ALA A 407 -4.12 -3.65 -26.21
N PRO A 408 -5.14 -4.09 -25.43
CA PRO A 408 -6.18 -4.97 -25.94
C PRO A 408 -6.99 -4.25 -27.03
N GLY A 409 -6.69 -4.56 -28.31
CA GLY A 409 -7.30 -3.94 -29.49
C GLY A 409 -6.32 -3.34 -30.51
N ALA A 410 -5.01 -3.30 -30.23
CA ALA A 410 -4.02 -2.65 -31.10
C ALA A 410 -3.74 -3.38 -32.44
N SER A 411 -4.17 -4.63 -32.61
CA SER A 411 -3.97 -5.39 -33.85
C SER A 411 -5.05 -5.10 -34.90
N SER A 412 -4.82 -4.09 -35.72
CA SER A 412 -5.19 -4.07 -37.15
C SER A 412 -4.31 -3.07 -37.87
#